data_AF-A0A0T9PEA5-F1
#
_entry.id   AF-A0A0T9PEA5-F1
#
_cell.length_a   1.000
_cell.length_b   1.000
_cell.length_c   1.000
_cell.angle_alpha   90.00
_cell.angle_beta   90.00
_cell.angle_gamma   90.00
#
_symmetry.space_group_name_H-M   'P 1'
#
loop_
_entity.id
_entity.type
_entity.pdbx_description
1 polymer ?
#
loop_
_entity_poly.entity_id
_entity_poly.type
_entity_poly.pdbx_seq_one_letter_code
_entity_poly.pdbx_strand_id
1 'polypeptide(L)'
;MSAFHNWLSEKSSGDWYVYIKRLSGNDTGATGGHQAGVYIPTEVIEKQFSPILRTDVRNPDILLPARISSHGNLESVVRAIYYNNRHFDGTRNEKRITRWGKGSPLLNKENTGALTVFAFHSQPDSICDFIDVWLCNSLVEEELLESMTGEIIPGISISGPSNQVLGGFAVTNDGWKSGNYPIPEEWSVSFPSGVEIISYLPKVFQFKSQTPDELLLEKRDAEYSLFRRIEELHVLDRVKAGFSSVDDFINLANSVSNRRKSRAGRSLELHLEHTFVENNLTDFATQCVTEGNKKPDFLFPSPEAYNDAQYPSDKLRMLAVKTTCKDRWRQALNEANRIDKIHLFTLQEGVSVNQFQEMKDAGVQLVVPKPLHKKYPESIRDELISLDDFIQEIKKIYNN
;
A
#
# COMPACT_ATOMS: atom_id res chain seq x y z
N MET A 1 -2.07 -23.12 16.44
CA MET A 1 -1.49 -22.12 15.52
C MET A 1 -2.10 -22.32 14.15
N SER A 2 -2.44 -21.24 13.45
CA SER A 2 -3.02 -21.32 12.09
C SER A 2 -1.99 -21.87 11.09
N ALA A 3 -2.45 -22.39 9.95
CA ALA A 3 -1.57 -22.85 8.88
C ALA A 3 -0.62 -21.73 8.41
N PHE A 4 -1.13 -20.49 8.33
CA PHE A 4 -0.32 -19.34 7.96
C PHE A 4 0.78 -19.04 8.98
N HIS A 5 0.46 -19.09 10.29
CA HIS A 5 1.47 -18.87 11.33
C HIS A 5 2.60 -19.91 11.25
N ASN A 6 2.25 -21.20 11.06
CA ASN A 6 3.24 -22.25 10.90
C ASN A 6 4.12 -22.02 9.66
N TRP A 7 3.51 -21.62 8.55
CA TRP A 7 4.23 -21.30 7.32
C TRP A 7 5.18 -20.11 7.50
N LEU A 8 4.75 -19.04 8.15
CA LEU A 8 5.61 -17.89 8.49
C LEU A 8 6.78 -18.33 9.38
N SER A 9 6.51 -19.15 10.41
CA SER A 9 7.56 -19.67 11.29
C SER A 9 8.57 -20.53 10.53
N GLU A 10 8.13 -21.35 9.56
CA GLU A 10 9.00 -22.12 8.69
C GLU A 10 9.87 -21.20 7.81
N LYS A 11 9.26 -20.18 7.19
CA LYS A 11 9.99 -19.27 6.29
C LYS A 11 10.97 -18.36 7.02
N SER A 12 10.78 -18.12 8.31
CA SER A 12 11.72 -17.34 9.13
C SER A 12 13.05 -18.05 9.44
N SER A 13 13.27 -19.30 8.99
CA SER A 13 14.49 -20.08 9.26
C SER A 13 15.78 -19.52 8.66
N GLY A 14 15.70 -18.60 7.69
CA GLY A 14 16.85 -17.89 7.09
C GLY A 14 17.26 -18.37 5.70
N ASP A 15 16.74 -19.49 5.21
CA ASP A 15 17.06 -20.06 3.88
C ASP A 15 16.24 -19.45 2.74
N TRP A 16 15.46 -18.41 3.03
CA TRP A 16 14.49 -17.84 2.12
C TRP A 16 14.78 -16.36 1.89
N TYR A 17 14.60 -15.93 0.64
CA TYR A 17 14.42 -14.53 0.32
C TYR A 17 12.93 -14.28 0.13
N VAL A 18 12.37 -13.26 0.79
CA VAL A 18 10.94 -12.95 0.65
C VAL A 18 10.73 -11.69 -0.16
N TYR A 19 9.62 -11.67 -0.89
CA TYR A 19 9.07 -10.51 -1.55
C TYR A 19 7.59 -10.42 -1.19
N ILE A 20 7.19 -9.29 -0.61
CA ILE A 20 5.84 -9.06 -0.11
C ILE A 20 5.24 -7.86 -0.84
N LYS A 21 4.05 -8.04 -1.40
CA LYS A 21 3.29 -6.97 -2.07
C LYS A 21 1.80 -7.20 -1.93
N ARG A 22 1.00 -6.17 -2.21
CA ARG A 22 -0.41 -6.33 -2.58
C ARG A 22 -0.54 -6.57 -4.08
N LEU A 23 -1.41 -7.49 -4.50
CA LEU A 23 -1.63 -7.75 -5.92
C LEU A 23 -2.35 -6.58 -6.59
N SER A 24 -1.79 -6.05 -7.68
CA SER A 24 -2.43 -5.04 -8.50
C SER A 24 -3.44 -5.66 -9.48
N GLY A 25 -4.33 -4.86 -10.04
CA GLY A 25 -5.25 -5.32 -11.08
C GLY A 25 -4.52 -5.88 -12.32
N ASN A 26 -3.27 -5.48 -12.57
CA ASN A 26 -2.49 -6.05 -13.68
C ASN A 26 -1.86 -7.41 -13.32
N ASP A 27 -1.52 -7.64 -12.04
CA ASP A 27 -0.97 -8.92 -11.60
C ASP A 27 -2.00 -10.04 -11.74
N THR A 28 -3.24 -9.77 -11.33
CA THR A 28 -4.37 -10.71 -11.38
C THR A 28 -5.04 -10.78 -12.77
N GLY A 29 -4.66 -9.89 -13.70
CA GLY A 29 -5.32 -9.77 -15.00
C GLY A 29 -6.70 -9.12 -14.96
N ALA A 30 -7.07 -8.46 -13.86
CA ALA A 30 -8.31 -7.67 -13.76
C ALA A 30 -8.39 -6.55 -14.81
N THR A 31 -7.25 -5.96 -15.20
CA THR A 31 -7.17 -4.92 -16.24
C THR A 31 -7.33 -5.42 -17.68
N GLY A 32 -7.41 -6.74 -17.91
CA GLY A 32 -7.61 -7.31 -19.25
C GLY A 32 -6.37 -7.33 -20.17
N GLY A 33 -5.19 -6.98 -19.66
CA GLY A 33 -3.95 -7.01 -20.43
C GLY A 33 -3.55 -8.41 -20.91
N HIS A 34 -2.90 -8.50 -22.07
CA HIS A 34 -2.53 -9.76 -22.74
C HIS A 34 -1.55 -10.68 -21.95
N GLN A 35 -0.88 -10.17 -20.91
CA GLN A 35 0.09 -10.94 -20.13
C GLN A 35 -0.09 -10.67 -18.64
N ALA A 36 -0.98 -11.43 -18.01
CA ALA A 36 -1.10 -11.49 -16.56
C ALA A 36 0.13 -12.20 -15.94
N GLY A 37 0.47 -11.80 -14.71
CA GLY A 37 1.60 -12.33 -13.95
C GLY A 37 2.17 -11.28 -13.02
N VAL A 38 2.83 -11.73 -11.96
CA VAL A 38 3.24 -10.89 -10.84
C VAL A 38 4.46 -10.07 -11.24
N TYR A 39 4.38 -8.74 -11.14
CA TYR A 39 5.54 -7.85 -11.28
C TYR A 39 6.56 -8.10 -10.17
N ILE A 40 7.84 -8.19 -10.55
CA ILE A 40 8.97 -8.36 -9.62
C ILE A 40 9.99 -7.23 -9.81
N PRO A 41 10.38 -6.50 -8.75
CA PRO A 41 11.39 -5.44 -8.81
C PRO A 41 12.76 -5.94 -9.27
N THR A 42 13.55 -5.05 -9.87
CA THR A 42 14.87 -5.40 -10.42
C THR A 42 15.80 -5.94 -9.33
N GLU A 43 15.75 -5.38 -8.12
CA GLU A 43 16.58 -5.78 -6.98
C GLU A 43 16.32 -7.23 -6.54
N VAL A 44 15.07 -7.70 -6.67
CA VAL A 44 14.69 -9.09 -6.38
C VAL A 44 15.17 -10.00 -7.51
N ILE A 45 15.02 -9.58 -8.77
CA ILE A 45 15.51 -10.32 -9.93
C ILE A 45 17.03 -10.45 -9.90
N GLU A 46 17.76 -9.39 -9.55
CA GLU A 46 19.22 -9.41 -9.43
C GLU A 46 19.70 -10.47 -8.44
N LYS A 47 19.00 -10.63 -7.31
CA LYS A 47 19.37 -11.62 -6.30
C LYS A 47 18.93 -13.03 -6.66
N GLN A 48 17.71 -13.18 -7.15
CA GLN A 48 17.07 -14.50 -7.29
C GLN A 48 17.19 -15.10 -8.68
N PHE A 49 17.35 -14.27 -9.71
CA PHE A 49 17.27 -14.65 -11.13
C PHE A 49 18.29 -13.89 -11.99
N SER A 50 19.49 -13.60 -11.48
CA SER A 50 20.51 -12.81 -12.20
C SER A 50 20.78 -13.21 -13.66
N PRO A 51 20.71 -14.50 -14.08
CA PRO A 51 20.97 -14.87 -15.47
C PRO A 51 19.96 -14.30 -16.48
N ILE A 52 18.75 -13.92 -16.04
CA ILE A 52 17.77 -13.30 -16.94
C ILE A 52 18.02 -11.80 -17.14
N LEU A 53 18.93 -11.18 -16.39
CA LEU A 53 19.27 -9.75 -16.53
C LEU A 53 20.28 -9.50 -17.66
N ARG A 54 19.87 -9.88 -18.86
CA ARG A 54 20.66 -9.72 -20.09
C ARG A 54 19.84 -9.10 -21.20
N THR A 55 20.51 -8.47 -22.16
CA THR A 55 19.89 -7.70 -23.24
C THR A 55 20.39 -8.12 -24.62
N ASP A 56 21.24 -9.15 -24.70
CA ASP A 56 21.72 -9.76 -25.94
C ASP A 56 20.67 -10.71 -26.57
N VAL A 57 19.73 -11.21 -25.77
CA VAL A 57 18.59 -12.03 -26.24
C VAL A 57 17.26 -11.39 -25.86
N ARG A 58 16.25 -11.57 -26.70
CA ARG A 58 14.90 -11.04 -26.46
C ARG A 58 14.15 -11.91 -25.46
N ASN A 59 13.60 -11.29 -24.43
CA ASN A 59 12.77 -11.91 -23.39
C ASN A 59 13.42 -13.12 -22.69
N PRO A 60 14.64 -12.98 -22.11
CA PRO A 60 15.28 -14.07 -21.38
C PRO A 60 14.41 -14.51 -20.19
N ASP A 61 14.40 -15.81 -19.94
CA ASP A 61 13.54 -16.44 -18.95
C ASP A 61 14.17 -17.69 -18.32
N ILE A 62 13.57 -18.10 -17.20
CA ILE A 62 13.86 -19.37 -16.53
C ILE A 62 12.55 -20.01 -16.05
N LEU A 63 12.50 -21.34 -16.11
CA LEU A 63 11.42 -22.14 -15.56
C LEU A 63 11.84 -22.75 -14.24
N LEU A 64 10.94 -22.73 -13.25
CA LEU A 64 11.19 -23.30 -11.93
C LEU A 64 9.89 -23.78 -11.28
N PRO A 65 9.95 -24.76 -10.38
CA PRO A 65 8.79 -25.19 -9.60
C PRO A 65 8.33 -24.09 -8.63
N ALA A 66 7.02 -23.96 -8.48
CA ALA A 66 6.40 -23.12 -7.47
C ALA A 66 5.21 -23.81 -6.82
N ARG A 67 4.96 -23.47 -5.56
CA ARG A 67 3.84 -23.94 -4.75
C ARG A 67 3.07 -22.76 -4.18
N ILE A 68 1.74 -22.86 -4.17
CA ILE A 68 0.86 -21.91 -3.47
C ILE A 68 0.29 -22.60 -2.24
N SER A 69 0.98 -22.43 -1.10
CA SER A 69 0.65 -23.11 0.16
C SER A 69 -0.70 -22.68 0.74
N SER A 70 -1.05 -21.40 0.59
CA SER A 70 -2.33 -20.83 1.04
C SER A 70 -3.59 -21.46 0.42
N HIS A 71 -3.49 -22.17 -0.71
CA HIS A 71 -4.63 -22.67 -1.49
C HIS A 71 -4.56 -24.18 -1.74
N GLY A 72 -4.18 -24.96 -0.72
CA GLY A 72 -4.13 -26.43 -0.84
C GLY A 72 -2.87 -26.93 -1.53
N ASN A 73 -1.74 -26.23 -1.37
CA ASN A 73 -0.44 -26.59 -1.93
C ASN A 73 -0.46 -26.79 -3.45
N LEU A 74 -1.08 -25.86 -4.20
CA LEU A 74 -1.13 -25.95 -5.65
C LEU A 74 0.27 -25.81 -6.25
N GLU A 75 0.73 -26.84 -6.95
CA GLU A 75 2.04 -26.87 -7.60
C GLU A 75 1.93 -26.53 -9.08
N SER A 76 2.93 -25.81 -9.59
CA SER A 76 3.04 -25.46 -11.01
C SER A 76 4.50 -25.23 -11.40
N VAL A 77 4.79 -25.27 -12.70
CA VAL A 77 6.06 -24.77 -13.24
C VAL A 77 5.83 -23.35 -13.74
N VAL A 78 6.45 -22.40 -13.07
CA VAL A 78 6.31 -20.97 -13.37
C VAL A 78 7.46 -20.48 -14.25
N ARG A 79 7.31 -19.27 -14.78
CA ARG A 79 8.28 -18.63 -15.66
C ARG A 79 8.66 -17.25 -15.13
N ALA A 80 9.88 -17.09 -14.64
CA ALA A 80 10.48 -15.79 -14.40
C ALA A 80 11.02 -15.26 -15.73
N ILE A 81 10.60 -14.07 -16.15
CA ILE A 81 10.90 -13.49 -17.47
C ILE A 81 11.22 -12.01 -17.34
N TYR A 82 12.22 -11.55 -18.09
CA TYR A 82 12.51 -10.14 -18.32
C TYR A 82 11.98 -9.71 -19.70
N TYR A 83 10.85 -9.00 -19.73
CA TYR A 83 10.34 -8.35 -20.93
C TYR A 83 11.21 -7.12 -21.27
N ASN A 84 12.24 -7.35 -22.08
CA ASN A 84 13.31 -6.41 -22.39
C ASN A 84 13.18 -5.79 -23.79
N ASN A 85 11.96 -5.74 -24.34
CA ASN A 85 11.71 -5.34 -25.73
C ASN A 85 12.20 -3.92 -26.08
N ARG A 86 12.41 -3.05 -25.07
CA ARG A 86 13.05 -1.74 -25.22
C ARG A 86 14.45 -1.78 -25.86
N HIS A 87 15.17 -2.90 -25.76
CA HIS A 87 16.51 -3.08 -26.36
C HIS A 87 16.47 -3.68 -27.77
N PHE A 88 15.27 -3.92 -28.29
CA PHE A 88 15.01 -4.43 -29.63
C PHE A 88 14.04 -3.44 -30.30
N ASP A 89 12.85 -3.86 -30.72
CA ASP A 89 11.86 -3.01 -31.42
C ASP A 89 10.57 -2.76 -30.62
N GLY A 90 10.62 -2.72 -29.29
CA GLY A 90 9.45 -2.53 -28.44
C GLY A 90 9.66 -1.51 -27.32
N THR A 91 8.69 -1.38 -26.42
CA THR A 91 8.73 -0.40 -25.32
C THR A 91 8.90 -1.03 -23.93
N ARG A 92 8.65 -2.34 -23.80
CA ARG A 92 8.65 -3.03 -22.50
C ARG A 92 10.05 -3.15 -21.90
N ASN A 93 10.10 -2.91 -20.60
CA ASN A 93 11.30 -3.04 -19.77
C ASN A 93 10.89 -3.41 -18.34
N GLU A 94 10.36 -4.62 -18.15
CA GLU A 94 9.79 -5.08 -16.88
C GLU A 94 10.06 -6.56 -16.64
N LYS A 95 10.05 -6.99 -15.38
CA LYS A 95 10.28 -8.39 -15.00
C LYS A 95 9.07 -8.93 -14.27
N ARG A 96 8.70 -10.18 -14.60
CA ARG A 96 7.50 -10.82 -14.05
C ARG A 96 7.74 -12.30 -13.77
N ILE A 97 6.96 -12.85 -12.85
CA ILE A 97 6.76 -14.29 -12.74
C ILE A 97 5.35 -14.62 -13.25
N THR A 98 5.29 -15.51 -14.24
CA THR A 98 4.11 -15.86 -15.02
C THR A 98 3.91 -17.38 -15.02
N ARG A 99 2.89 -17.87 -15.73
CA ARG A 99 2.56 -19.31 -15.85
C ARG A 99 2.24 -20.00 -14.52
N TRP A 100 1.55 -19.32 -13.61
CA TRP A 100 1.09 -19.86 -12.32
C TRP A 100 0.07 -21.01 -12.40
N GLY A 101 -0.23 -21.53 -13.60
CA GLY A 101 -1.24 -22.56 -13.84
C GLY A 101 -2.64 -21.99 -14.09
N LYS A 102 -3.46 -22.74 -14.84
CA LYS A 102 -4.86 -22.40 -15.07
C LYS A 102 -5.63 -22.52 -13.75
N GLY A 103 -6.45 -21.52 -13.43
CA GLY A 103 -7.21 -21.49 -12.17
C GLY A 103 -6.40 -21.09 -10.94
N SER A 104 -5.15 -20.64 -11.13
CA SER A 104 -4.32 -20.15 -10.02
C SER A 104 -4.98 -18.99 -9.27
N PRO A 105 -4.96 -18.98 -7.93
CA PRO A 105 -5.46 -17.84 -7.15
C PRO A 105 -4.69 -16.54 -7.45
N LEU A 106 -3.44 -16.60 -7.90
CA LEU A 106 -2.66 -15.43 -8.30
C LEU A 106 -3.15 -14.79 -9.61
N LEU A 107 -3.91 -15.55 -10.41
CA LEU A 107 -4.55 -15.10 -11.64
C LEU A 107 -6.07 -14.92 -11.47
N ASN A 108 -6.57 -15.00 -10.23
CA ASN A 108 -7.96 -14.72 -9.93
C ASN A 108 -8.14 -13.22 -9.70
N LYS A 109 -9.00 -12.59 -10.50
CA LYS A 109 -9.31 -11.16 -10.42
C LYS A 109 -9.85 -10.76 -9.04
N GLU A 110 -10.55 -11.66 -8.34
CA GLU A 110 -11.10 -11.40 -7.00
C GLU A 110 -10.03 -11.30 -5.89
N ASN A 111 -8.79 -11.71 -6.20
CA ASN A 111 -7.63 -11.52 -5.33
C ASN A 111 -6.90 -10.20 -5.57
N THR A 112 -7.46 -9.29 -6.38
CA THR A 112 -6.92 -7.93 -6.53
C THR A 112 -6.96 -7.22 -5.17
N GLY A 113 -5.83 -6.61 -4.80
CA GLY A 113 -5.59 -5.98 -3.49
C GLY A 113 -5.08 -6.92 -2.39
N ALA A 114 -5.07 -8.24 -2.61
CA ALA A 114 -4.69 -9.22 -1.60
C ALA A 114 -3.20 -9.12 -1.25
N LEU A 115 -2.87 -9.15 0.04
CA LEU A 115 -1.50 -9.24 0.50
C LEU A 115 -0.92 -10.61 0.17
N THR A 116 0.28 -10.65 -0.42
CA THR A 116 0.91 -11.89 -0.88
C THR A 116 2.39 -11.91 -0.54
N VAL A 117 2.87 -13.04 -0.01
CA VAL A 117 4.27 -13.34 0.28
C VAL A 117 4.78 -14.34 -0.75
N PHE A 118 5.84 -13.98 -1.47
CA PHE A 118 6.61 -14.87 -2.33
C PHE A 118 7.92 -15.20 -1.61
N ALA A 119 8.11 -16.45 -1.20
CA ALA A 119 9.33 -16.94 -0.60
C ALA A 119 10.14 -17.71 -1.65
N PHE A 120 11.31 -17.18 -2.00
CA PHE A 120 12.25 -17.77 -2.93
C PHE A 120 13.28 -18.58 -2.14
N HIS A 121 13.40 -19.85 -2.50
CA HIS A 121 14.43 -20.73 -2.00
C HIS A 121 15.60 -20.77 -2.99
N SER A 122 16.81 -20.79 -2.45
CA SER A 122 18.05 -20.93 -3.22
C SER A 122 19.07 -21.69 -2.39
N GLN A 123 19.78 -22.64 -3.00
CA GLN A 123 21.00 -23.19 -2.41
C GLN A 123 22.07 -22.08 -2.26
N PRO A 124 23.05 -22.24 -1.34
CA PRO A 124 24.18 -21.33 -1.24
C PRO A 124 24.86 -21.12 -2.59
N ASP A 125 25.14 -19.86 -2.93
CA ASP A 125 25.78 -19.42 -4.19
C ASP A 125 25.02 -19.82 -5.47
N SER A 126 23.73 -20.13 -5.38
CA SER A 126 22.86 -20.46 -6.51
C SER A 126 21.76 -19.41 -6.73
N ILE A 127 21.17 -19.45 -7.92
CA ILE A 127 19.89 -18.78 -8.20
C ILE A 127 18.73 -19.54 -7.54
N CYS A 128 17.56 -18.91 -7.51
CA CYS A 128 16.35 -19.50 -6.99
C CYS A 128 15.97 -20.79 -7.73
N ASP A 129 15.72 -21.86 -6.98
CA ASP A 129 15.33 -23.18 -7.50
C ASP A 129 13.87 -23.55 -7.17
N PHE A 130 13.23 -22.86 -6.22
CA PHE A 130 11.85 -23.10 -5.82
C PHE A 130 11.18 -21.84 -5.25
N ILE A 131 9.88 -21.68 -5.52
CA ILE A 131 9.08 -20.58 -4.96
C ILE A 131 7.93 -21.15 -4.14
N ASP A 132 7.79 -20.69 -2.90
CA ASP A 132 6.62 -20.96 -2.07
C ASP A 132 5.83 -19.66 -1.84
N VAL A 133 4.53 -19.69 -2.09
CA VAL A 133 3.67 -18.50 -2.08
C VAL A 133 2.55 -18.63 -1.06
N TRP A 134 2.39 -17.60 -0.25
CA TRP A 134 1.20 -17.40 0.57
C TRP A 134 0.42 -16.18 0.10
N LEU A 135 -0.79 -16.40 -0.43
CA LEU A 135 -1.74 -15.35 -0.75
C LEU A 135 -2.73 -15.26 0.40
N CYS A 136 -2.74 -14.14 1.12
CA CYS A 136 -3.65 -13.93 2.23
C CYS A 136 -5.10 -14.02 1.75
N ASN A 137 -5.90 -14.86 2.42
CA ASN A 137 -7.30 -15.12 2.05
C ASN A 137 -8.31 -14.48 3.03
N SER A 138 -7.83 -13.80 4.06
CA SER A 138 -8.66 -13.18 5.09
C SER A 138 -7.95 -11.99 5.74
N LEU A 139 -8.75 -11.09 6.34
CA LEU A 139 -8.23 -9.95 7.10
C LEU A 139 -7.33 -10.39 8.26
N VAL A 140 -7.64 -11.51 8.91
CA VAL A 140 -6.85 -12.05 10.02
C VAL A 140 -5.43 -12.43 9.57
N GLU A 141 -5.29 -13.01 8.37
CA GLU A 141 -3.97 -13.29 7.81
C GLU A 141 -3.22 -12.00 7.45
N GLU A 142 -3.90 -11.02 6.84
CA GLU A 142 -3.26 -9.73 6.56
C GLU A 142 -2.79 -9.03 7.83
N GLU A 143 -3.63 -8.96 8.86
CA GLU A 143 -3.31 -8.36 10.16
C GLU A 143 -2.14 -9.08 10.84
N LEU A 144 -2.07 -10.41 10.77
CA LEU A 144 -0.94 -11.18 11.29
C LEU A 144 0.36 -10.78 10.59
N LEU A 145 0.37 -10.69 9.26
CA LEU A 145 1.57 -10.32 8.52
C LEU A 145 1.97 -8.85 8.72
N GLU A 146 1.01 -7.94 8.72
CA GLU A 146 1.23 -6.50 8.95
C GLU A 146 1.67 -6.22 10.40
N SER A 147 1.29 -7.08 11.36
CA SER A 147 1.81 -7.00 12.74
C SER A 147 3.33 -7.23 12.80
N MET A 148 3.88 -8.02 11.87
CA MET A 148 5.31 -8.33 11.79
C MET A 148 6.08 -7.33 10.90
N THR A 149 5.49 -6.97 9.75
CA THR A 149 6.17 -6.21 8.69
C THR A 149 5.85 -4.71 8.70
N GLY A 150 4.79 -4.31 9.41
CA GLY A 150 4.11 -3.04 9.20
C GLY A 150 3.14 -3.10 8.03
N GLU A 151 2.28 -2.09 7.91
CA GLU A 151 1.30 -2.02 6.83
C GLU A 151 1.98 -1.99 5.45
N ILE A 152 1.52 -2.85 4.53
CA ILE A 152 2.01 -2.89 3.15
C ILE A 152 1.05 -2.12 2.26
N ILE A 153 1.41 -0.88 1.94
CA ILE A 153 0.61 0.02 1.11
C ILE A 153 0.60 -0.48 -0.35
N PRO A 154 -0.52 -0.38 -1.09
CA PRO A 154 -0.57 -0.72 -2.51
C PRO A 154 0.49 0.03 -3.33
N GLY A 155 1.11 -0.67 -4.28
CA GLY A 155 2.22 -0.14 -5.09
C GLY A 155 3.59 -0.18 -4.40
N ILE A 156 3.64 -0.36 -3.08
CA ILE A 156 4.88 -0.57 -2.32
C ILE A 156 5.09 -2.08 -2.09
N SER A 157 6.35 -2.47 -2.03
CA SER A 157 6.74 -3.84 -1.74
C SER A 157 7.95 -3.90 -0.82
N ILE A 158 8.02 -4.95 -0.01
CA ILE A 158 9.16 -5.23 0.86
C ILE A 158 9.88 -6.46 0.33
N SER A 159 11.20 -6.44 0.31
CA SER A 159 11.98 -7.64 -0.02
C SER A 159 13.30 -7.73 0.75
N GLY A 160 13.73 -8.95 1.02
CA GLY A 160 14.94 -9.20 1.78
C GLY A 160 15.05 -10.65 2.26
N PRO A 161 16.14 -10.98 2.98
CA PRO A 161 16.24 -12.23 3.73
C PRO A 161 15.03 -12.39 4.66
N SER A 162 14.45 -13.59 4.70
CA SER A 162 13.20 -13.86 5.40
C SER A 162 13.29 -13.61 6.91
N ASN A 163 14.41 -13.98 7.54
CA ASN A 163 14.68 -13.75 8.96
C ASN A 163 14.73 -12.26 9.34
N GLN A 164 15.05 -11.38 8.38
CA GLN A 164 15.05 -9.92 8.59
C GLN A 164 13.67 -9.34 8.36
N VAL A 165 13.02 -9.69 7.25
CA VAL A 165 11.70 -9.15 6.87
C VAL A 165 10.60 -9.66 7.80
N LEU A 166 10.63 -10.93 8.16
CA LEU A 166 9.66 -11.58 9.05
C LEU A 166 10.12 -11.58 10.52
N GLY A 167 11.19 -10.85 10.86
CA GLY A 167 11.76 -10.79 12.21
C GLY A 167 10.94 -9.96 13.21
N GLY A 168 9.81 -9.36 12.81
CA GLY A 168 8.92 -8.58 13.67
C GLY A 168 9.22 -7.08 13.75
N PHE A 169 10.37 -6.65 13.18
CA PHE A 169 10.69 -5.24 12.99
C PHE A 169 10.28 -4.81 11.59
N ALA A 170 9.59 -3.68 11.47
CA ALA A 170 9.23 -3.12 10.17
C ALA A 170 10.49 -2.66 9.42
N VAL A 171 11.09 -3.55 8.61
CA VAL A 171 12.26 -3.26 7.78
C VAL A 171 11.81 -2.72 6.42
N THR A 172 12.35 -1.57 6.03
CA THR A 172 12.11 -0.97 4.71
C THR A 172 13.37 -1.12 3.87
N ASN A 173 13.21 -1.76 2.70
CA ASN A 173 14.29 -2.00 1.74
C ASN A 173 13.89 -1.41 0.38
N ASP A 174 13.59 -0.12 0.41
CA ASP A 174 13.00 0.68 -0.67
C ASP A 174 14.04 1.45 -1.49
N GLY A 175 15.32 1.20 -1.25
CA GLY A 175 16.41 1.92 -1.91
C GLY A 175 16.45 3.42 -1.56
N TRP A 176 15.77 3.84 -0.49
CA TRP A 176 15.79 5.23 -0.04
C TRP A 176 17.23 5.68 0.24
N LYS A 177 17.56 6.89 -0.22
CA LYS A 177 18.85 7.53 0.02
C LYS A 177 18.62 8.79 0.85
N SER A 178 19.48 9.00 1.84
CA SER A 178 19.41 10.18 2.72
C SER A 178 19.52 11.46 1.90
N GLY A 179 18.45 12.26 1.93
CA GLY A 179 18.44 13.61 1.37
C GLY A 179 19.01 14.61 2.37
N ASN A 180 19.71 15.63 1.88
CA ASN A 180 20.16 16.74 2.70
C ASN A 180 19.03 17.78 2.84
N TYR A 181 18.05 17.46 3.68
CA TYR A 181 16.96 18.38 4.00
C TYR A 181 17.38 19.32 5.14
N PRO A 182 17.00 20.61 5.09
CA PRO A 182 17.07 21.44 6.28
C PRO A 182 16.12 20.83 7.33
N ILE A 183 16.65 20.49 8.50
CA ILE A 183 15.88 19.95 9.63
C ILE A 183 15.94 20.98 10.75
N PRO A 184 14.80 21.40 11.33
CA PRO A 184 14.80 22.25 12.52
C PRO A 184 15.64 21.65 13.65
N GLU A 185 16.44 22.46 14.35
CA GLU A 185 17.33 21.97 15.41
C GLU A 185 16.55 21.25 16.53
N GLU A 186 15.35 21.72 16.86
CA GLU A 186 14.42 21.08 17.80
C GLU A 186 14.08 19.63 17.43
N TRP A 187 14.04 19.30 16.13
CA TRP A 187 13.76 17.95 15.65
C TRP A 187 14.97 17.02 15.72
N SER A 188 16.13 17.49 16.20
CA SER A 188 17.22 16.59 16.58
C SER A 188 17.06 16.05 18.01
N VAL A 189 16.26 16.74 18.84
CA VAL A 189 16.05 16.43 20.26
C VAL A 189 14.69 15.76 20.47
N SER A 190 13.64 16.29 19.85
CA SER A 190 12.27 15.78 19.96
C SER A 190 11.75 15.33 18.61
N PHE A 191 11.16 14.14 18.55
CA PHE A 191 10.61 13.63 17.30
C PHE A 191 9.30 14.38 16.95
N PRO A 192 9.19 15.02 15.78
CA PRO A 192 7.99 15.76 15.39
C PRO A 192 6.80 14.84 15.13
N SER A 193 5.61 15.36 15.37
CA SER A 193 4.34 14.71 15.00
C SER A 193 4.15 14.66 13.48
N GLY A 194 3.25 13.80 13.01
CA GLY A 194 2.90 13.72 11.59
C GLY A 194 2.37 15.03 11.03
N VAL A 195 1.62 15.80 11.82
CA VAL A 195 1.10 17.11 11.45
C VAL A 195 2.24 18.11 11.22
N GLU A 196 3.22 18.14 12.12
CA GLU A 196 4.40 19.00 12.00
C GLU A 196 5.25 18.66 10.78
N ILE A 197 5.48 17.36 10.52
CA ILE A 197 6.19 16.89 9.31
C ILE A 197 5.47 17.36 8.05
N ILE A 198 4.15 17.13 7.94
CA ILE A 198 3.35 17.51 6.77
C ILE A 198 3.35 19.03 6.56
N SER A 199 3.18 19.80 7.64
CA SER A 199 3.15 21.27 7.60
C SER A 199 4.51 21.87 7.21
N TYR A 200 5.61 21.15 7.47
CA TYR A 200 6.95 21.57 7.13
C TYR A 200 7.35 21.26 5.68
N LEU A 201 6.62 20.36 5.00
CA LEU A 201 6.95 19.93 3.64
C LEU A 201 7.20 21.08 2.65
N PRO A 202 6.37 22.14 2.58
CA PRO A 202 6.59 23.24 1.63
C PRO A 202 7.87 24.05 1.90
N LYS A 203 8.46 23.96 3.09
CA LYS A 203 9.74 24.61 3.41
C LYS A 203 10.95 23.80 2.91
N VAL A 204 10.76 22.50 2.66
CA VAL A 204 11.83 21.56 2.25
C VAL A 204 11.74 21.23 0.77
N PHE A 205 10.53 21.03 0.26
CA PHE A 205 10.27 20.54 -1.08
C PHE A 205 9.53 21.58 -1.91
N GLN A 206 9.91 21.69 -3.18
CA GLN A 206 9.14 22.42 -4.19
C GLN A 206 8.23 21.44 -4.91
N PHE A 207 6.93 21.57 -4.69
CA PHE A 207 5.93 20.76 -5.35
C PHE A 207 5.65 21.28 -6.75
N LYS A 208 5.63 20.39 -7.74
CA LYS A 208 5.42 20.76 -9.15
C LYS A 208 3.99 20.55 -9.61
N SER A 209 3.31 19.61 -8.99
CA SER A 209 1.94 19.23 -9.33
C SER A 209 0.97 20.37 -9.02
N GLN A 210 -0.12 20.46 -9.78
CA GLN A 210 -1.12 21.53 -9.62
C GLN A 210 -2.48 21.02 -9.16
N THR A 211 -2.75 19.73 -9.38
CA THR A 211 -4.03 19.12 -9.01
C THR A 211 -3.95 18.49 -7.62
N PRO A 212 -5.05 18.47 -6.85
CA PRO A 212 -5.12 17.74 -5.57
C PRO A 212 -4.66 16.28 -5.69
N ASP A 213 -5.04 15.61 -6.77
CA ASP A 213 -4.71 14.21 -7.03
C ASP A 213 -3.20 13.93 -7.11
N GLU A 214 -2.47 14.76 -7.86
CA GLU A 214 -1.03 14.59 -8.05
C GLU A 214 -0.24 15.12 -6.86
N LEU A 215 -0.66 16.26 -6.30
CA LEU A 215 -0.04 16.86 -5.11
C LEU A 215 -0.12 15.93 -3.90
N LEU A 216 -1.24 15.22 -3.70
CA LEU A 216 -1.38 14.27 -2.62
C LEU A 216 -0.29 13.17 -2.69
N LEU A 217 -0.06 12.61 -3.88
CA LEU A 217 0.92 11.55 -4.08
C LEU A 217 2.35 12.10 -3.89
N GLU A 218 2.66 13.27 -4.46
CA GLU A 218 3.97 13.92 -4.34
C GLU A 218 4.30 14.27 -2.88
N LYS A 219 3.33 14.80 -2.12
CA LYS A 219 3.49 15.14 -0.70
C LYS A 219 3.68 13.91 0.18
N ARG A 220 3.02 12.79 -0.13
CA ARG A 220 3.22 11.52 0.60
C ARG A 220 4.63 10.98 0.42
N ASP A 221 5.15 11.01 -0.80
CA ASP A 221 6.54 10.58 -1.07
C ASP A 221 7.55 11.50 -0.37
N ALA A 222 7.30 12.81 -0.38
CA ALA A 222 8.11 13.80 0.33
C ALA A 222 8.06 13.62 1.87
N GLU A 223 6.88 13.42 2.45
CA GLU A 223 6.67 13.11 3.87
C GLU A 223 7.46 11.88 4.28
N TYR A 224 7.34 10.80 3.51
CA TYR A 224 8.05 9.57 3.79
C TYR A 224 9.57 9.79 3.79
N SER A 225 10.09 10.51 2.80
CA SER A 225 11.51 10.79 2.68
C SER A 225 12.05 11.67 3.82
N LEU A 226 11.30 12.70 4.20
CA LEU A 226 11.63 13.58 5.32
C LEU A 226 11.56 12.84 6.66
N PHE A 227 10.53 12.04 6.89
CA PHE A 227 10.39 11.17 8.06
C PHE A 227 11.61 10.26 8.21
N ARG A 228 12.05 9.60 7.13
CA ARG A 228 13.22 8.72 7.15
C ARG A 228 14.49 9.46 7.54
N ARG A 229 14.66 10.71 7.09
CA ARG A 229 15.79 11.55 7.49
C ARG A 229 15.76 11.90 8.98
N ILE A 230 14.60 12.29 9.50
CA ILE A 230 14.42 12.62 10.92
C ILE A 230 14.64 11.37 11.80
N GLU A 231 14.14 10.22 11.35
CA GLU A 231 14.37 8.93 12.01
C GLU A 231 15.85 8.56 12.03
N GLU A 232 16.56 8.73 10.92
CA GLU A 232 18.00 8.52 10.86
C GLU A 232 18.74 9.41 11.88
N LEU A 233 18.42 10.70 11.96
CA LEU A 233 19.05 11.62 12.93
C LEU A 233 18.86 11.15 14.38
N HIS A 234 17.67 10.72 14.77
CA HIS A 234 17.38 10.30 16.14
C HIS A 234 17.98 8.94 16.51
N VAL A 235 18.04 8.02 15.54
CA VAL A 235 18.35 6.62 15.81
C VAL A 235 19.83 6.32 15.56
N LEU A 236 20.44 6.97 14.56
CA LEU A 236 21.79 6.63 14.10
C LEU A 236 22.85 6.86 15.18
N ASP A 237 22.77 7.97 15.92
CA ASP A 237 23.76 8.28 16.97
C ASP A 237 23.67 7.27 18.12
N ARG A 238 22.45 6.87 18.50
CA ARG A 238 22.23 5.84 19.51
C ARG A 238 22.70 4.46 19.02
N VAL A 239 22.47 4.13 17.76
CA VAL A 239 22.96 2.87 17.16
C VAL A 239 24.50 2.85 17.11
N LYS A 240 25.14 3.96 16.74
CA LYS A 240 26.61 4.10 16.71
C LYS A 240 27.24 4.01 18.08
N ALA A 241 26.61 4.60 19.10
CA ALA A 241 27.07 4.52 20.48
C ALA A 241 27.01 3.09 21.06
N GLY A 242 26.20 2.22 20.47
CA GLY A 242 25.98 0.85 20.93
C GLY A 242 24.98 0.77 22.09
N PHE A 243 24.83 -0.43 22.63
CA PHE A 243 23.84 -0.75 23.66
C PHE A 243 24.50 -1.40 24.87
N SER A 244 24.05 -1.04 26.07
CA SER A 244 24.51 -1.60 27.35
C SER A 244 23.93 -2.99 27.63
N SER A 245 22.81 -3.35 27.03
CA SER A 245 22.15 -4.63 27.20
C SER A 245 21.37 -5.04 25.95
N VAL A 246 21.01 -6.32 25.86
CA VAL A 246 20.12 -6.84 24.82
C VAL A 246 18.73 -6.17 24.93
N ASP A 247 18.22 -5.97 26.14
CA ASP A 247 16.92 -5.34 26.35
C ASP A 247 16.90 -3.88 25.88
N ASP A 248 17.98 -3.13 26.08
CA ASP A 248 18.11 -1.75 25.56
C ASP A 248 18.04 -1.70 24.03
N PHE A 249 18.66 -2.67 23.36
CA PHE A 249 18.58 -2.84 21.91
C PHE A 249 17.15 -3.16 21.46
N ILE A 250 16.52 -4.15 22.08
CA ILE A 250 15.16 -4.59 21.75
C ILE A 250 14.14 -3.46 21.98
N ASN A 251 14.27 -2.70 23.07
CA ASN A 251 13.40 -1.57 23.37
C ASN A 251 13.51 -0.46 22.32
N LEU A 252 14.73 -0.13 21.86
CA LEU A 252 14.90 0.84 20.77
C LEU A 252 14.29 0.32 19.47
N ALA A 253 14.56 -0.93 19.11
CA ALA A 253 14.06 -1.54 17.87
C ALA A 253 12.52 -1.60 17.84
N ASN A 254 11.88 -1.93 18.96
CA ASN A 254 10.42 -1.89 19.13
C ASN A 254 9.87 -0.47 19.02
N SER A 255 10.52 0.51 19.65
CA SER A 255 10.11 1.92 19.56
C SER A 255 10.14 2.43 18.11
N VAL A 256 11.19 2.12 17.36
CA VAL A 256 11.32 2.48 15.93
C VAL A 256 10.25 1.76 15.10
N SER A 257 10.08 0.45 15.29
CA SER A 257 9.09 -0.36 14.58
C SER A 257 7.65 0.17 14.80
N ASN A 258 7.28 0.42 16.06
CA ASN A 258 5.95 0.93 16.41
C ASN A 258 5.71 2.35 15.86
N ARG A 259 6.75 3.20 15.81
CA ARG A 259 6.66 4.53 15.19
C ARG A 259 6.35 4.45 13.70
N ARG A 260 7.04 3.57 12.97
CA ARG A 260 6.78 3.32 11.54
C ARG A 260 5.36 2.83 11.29
N LYS A 261 4.88 1.89 12.11
CA LYS A 261 3.51 1.33 12.04
C LYS A 261 2.44 2.40 12.30
N SER A 262 2.62 3.22 13.34
CA SER A 262 1.69 4.30 13.71
C SER A 262 1.57 5.37 12.62
N ARG A 263 2.69 5.73 11.97
CA ARG A 263 2.72 6.73 10.88
C ARG A 263 1.85 6.30 9.69
N ALA A 264 1.98 5.05 9.25
CA ALA A 264 1.40 4.57 7.99
C ALA A 264 -0.12 4.77 7.91
N GLY A 265 -0.84 4.45 8.99
CA GLY A 265 -2.30 4.58 9.05
C GLY A 265 -2.77 6.03 9.02
N ARG A 266 -2.26 6.88 9.93
CA ARG A 266 -2.74 8.26 10.10
C ARG A 266 -2.24 9.23 9.02
N SER A 267 -1.13 8.93 8.34
CA SER A 267 -0.54 9.79 7.31
C SER A 267 -1.55 10.14 6.20
N LEU A 268 -2.32 9.16 5.70
CA LEU A 268 -3.25 9.41 4.58
C LEU A 268 -4.36 10.40 4.96
N GLU A 269 -4.95 10.22 6.13
CA GLU A 269 -6.01 11.09 6.65
C GLU A 269 -5.48 12.53 6.84
N LEU A 270 -4.29 12.70 7.41
CA LEU A 270 -3.69 14.02 7.60
C LEU A 270 -3.40 14.74 6.27
N HIS A 271 -2.92 14.01 5.26
CA HIS A 271 -2.70 14.60 3.94
C HIS A 271 -4.02 15.01 3.26
N LEU A 272 -5.09 14.21 3.41
CA LEU A 272 -6.41 14.57 2.89
C LEU A 272 -6.97 15.81 3.59
N GLU A 273 -6.88 15.87 4.91
CA GLU A 273 -7.28 17.04 5.71
C GLU A 273 -6.56 18.32 5.24
N HIS A 274 -5.24 18.26 5.08
CA HIS A 274 -4.46 19.39 4.59
C HIS A 274 -4.83 19.76 3.14
N THR A 275 -5.08 18.76 2.30
CA THR A 275 -5.48 18.96 0.90
C THR A 275 -6.85 19.65 0.82
N PHE A 276 -7.82 19.29 1.66
CA PHE A 276 -9.12 19.95 1.69
C PHE A 276 -8.99 21.42 2.10
N VAL A 277 -8.25 21.70 3.17
CA VAL A 277 -8.02 23.07 3.65
C VAL A 277 -7.30 23.92 2.60
N GLU A 278 -6.23 23.42 1.98
CA GLU A 278 -5.51 24.13 0.90
C GLU A 278 -6.39 24.43 -0.31
N ASN A 279 -7.41 23.62 -0.53
CA ASN A 279 -8.38 23.82 -1.58
C ASN A 279 -9.59 24.64 -1.13
N ASN A 280 -9.60 25.29 0.04
CA ASN A 280 -10.76 26.04 0.56
C ASN A 280 -12.02 25.18 0.73
N LEU A 281 -11.84 23.90 1.08
CA LEU A 281 -12.92 23.05 1.58
C LEU A 281 -12.72 22.90 3.09
N THR A 282 -13.39 23.76 3.87
CA THR A 282 -13.22 23.84 5.33
C THR A 282 -14.42 23.33 6.12
N ASP A 283 -15.56 23.13 5.46
CA ASP A 283 -16.78 22.61 6.09
C ASP A 283 -16.71 21.08 6.17
N PHE A 284 -15.91 20.59 7.11
CA PHE A 284 -15.84 19.18 7.45
C PHE A 284 -15.42 19.00 8.92
N ALA A 285 -15.69 17.82 9.46
CA ALA A 285 -15.15 17.38 10.73
C ALA A 285 -14.46 16.02 10.60
N THR A 286 -13.41 15.85 11.39
CA THR A 286 -12.75 14.56 11.63
C THR A 286 -13.04 14.12 13.07
N GLN A 287 -12.91 12.82 13.37
CA GLN A 287 -13.07 12.27 14.72
C GLN A 287 -14.44 12.56 15.39
N CYS A 288 -15.46 12.93 14.61
CA CYS A 288 -16.80 13.20 15.09
C CYS A 288 -17.55 11.91 15.43
N VAL A 289 -18.40 11.95 16.45
CA VAL A 289 -19.20 10.80 16.87
C VAL A 289 -20.55 10.81 16.14
N THR A 290 -20.89 9.68 15.53
CA THR A 290 -22.19 9.39 14.91
C THR A 290 -22.94 8.35 15.75
N GLU A 291 -23.76 7.49 15.15
CA GLU A 291 -24.51 6.47 15.88
C GLU A 291 -23.59 5.38 16.46
N GLY A 292 -23.84 5.02 17.73
CA GLY A 292 -23.17 3.89 18.37
C GLY A 292 -21.67 4.10 18.62
N ASN A 293 -21.23 5.34 18.88
CA ASN A 293 -19.84 5.73 19.09
C ASN A 293 -18.92 5.49 17.88
N LYS A 294 -19.50 5.36 16.68
CA LYS A 294 -18.74 5.28 15.44
C LYS A 294 -18.17 6.65 15.08
N LYS A 295 -17.08 6.63 14.34
CA LYS A 295 -16.29 7.81 13.98
C LYS A 295 -15.87 7.69 12.53
N PRO A 296 -16.66 8.23 11.58
CA PRO A 296 -16.21 8.32 10.21
C PRO A 296 -14.94 9.18 10.12
N ASP A 297 -14.07 8.87 9.16
CA ASP A 297 -12.80 9.59 8.99
C ASP A 297 -13.04 11.07 8.68
N PHE A 298 -13.97 11.35 7.76
CA PHE A 298 -14.46 12.68 7.42
C PHE A 298 -15.98 12.71 7.31
N LEU A 299 -16.58 13.75 7.88
CA LEU A 299 -18.00 14.04 7.81
C LEU A 299 -18.22 15.48 7.32
N PHE A 300 -19.15 15.66 6.38
CA PHE A 300 -19.47 16.95 5.78
C PHE A 300 -20.99 17.25 5.86
N PRO A 301 -21.38 18.52 6.07
CA PRO A 301 -20.48 19.66 6.29
C PRO A 301 -20.01 19.75 7.74
N SER A 302 -20.78 19.25 8.70
CA SER A 302 -20.41 19.28 10.11
C SER A 302 -21.18 18.26 10.95
N PRO A 303 -20.73 17.95 12.19
CA PRO A 303 -21.45 17.09 13.11
C PRO A 303 -22.80 17.68 13.53
N GLU A 304 -22.92 19.01 13.60
CA GLU A 304 -24.18 19.69 13.93
C GLU A 304 -25.22 19.44 12.84
N ALA A 305 -24.85 19.61 11.57
CA ALA A 305 -25.72 19.29 10.44
C ALA A 305 -26.10 17.79 10.42
N TYR A 306 -25.15 16.91 10.75
CA TYR A 306 -25.41 15.48 10.85
C TYR A 306 -26.32 15.07 12.01
N ASN A 307 -26.31 15.80 13.12
CA ASN A 307 -27.19 15.50 14.27
C ASN A 307 -28.55 16.23 14.19
N ASP A 308 -28.67 17.24 13.32
CA ASP A 308 -29.93 17.93 13.07
C ASP A 308 -30.86 17.09 12.17
N ALA A 309 -31.93 16.55 12.76
CA ALA A 309 -32.94 15.77 12.07
C ALA A 309 -33.69 16.54 10.96
N GLN A 310 -33.67 17.88 10.99
CA GLN A 310 -34.26 18.73 9.95
C GLN A 310 -33.30 18.99 8.79
N TYR A 311 -31.99 18.78 8.98
CA TYR A 311 -31.02 18.94 7.92
C TYR A 311 -31.23 17.86 6.83
N PRO A 312 -31.24 18.21 5.53
CA PRO A 312 -31.48 17.22 4.47
C PRO A 312 -30.38 16.15 4.39
N SER A 313 -30.75 14.87 4.46
CA SER A 313 -29.79 13.75 4.40
C SER A 313 -29.07 13.63 3.05
N ASP A 314 -29.73 14.02 1.96
CA ASP A 314 -29.17 14.07 0.61
C ASP A 314 -28.06 15.13 0.45
N LYS A 315 -27.94 16.04 1.42
CA LYS A 315 -26.84 17.01 1.55
C LYS A 315 -25.76 16.56 2.51
N LEU A 316 -25.89 15.46 3.23
CA LEU A 316 -24.81 14.93 4.08
C LEU A 316 -23.85 14.11 3.23
N ARG A 317 -22.56 14.19 3.54
CA ARG A 317 -21.52 13.39 2.88
C ARG A 317 -20.57 12.85 3.93
N MET A 318 -20.05 11.64 3.68
CA MET A 318 -18.92 11.09 4.43
C MET A 318 -17.87 10.61 3.45
N LEU A 319 -16.61 10.68 3.87
CA LEU A 319 -15.48 10.09 3.17
C LEU A 319 -14.73 9.17 4.13
N ALA A 320 -14.88 7.87 3.94
CA ALA A 320 -14.04 6.88 4.59
C ALA A 320 -12.69 6.79 3.87
N VAL A 321 -11.61 6.52 4.60
CA VAL A 321 -10.25 6.50 4.08
C VAL A 321 -9.64 5.14 4.34
N LYS A 322 -9.29 4.42 3.26
CA LYS A 322 -8.58 3.14 3.35
C LYS A 322 -7.49 3.08 2.30
N THR A 323 -6.23 3.03 2.75
CA THR A 323 -5.06 2.78 1.87
C THR A 323 -5.32 1.59 0.93
N THR A 324 -5.87 0.50 1.48
CA THR A 324 -6.33 -0.70 0.77
C THR A 324 -7.80 -0.98 1.09
N CYS A 325 -8.66 -1.07 0.08
CA CYS A 325 -10.10 -1.26 0.26
C CYS A 325 -10.55 -2.74 0.29
N LYS A 326 -9.91 -3.64 -0.48
CA LYS A 326 -10.27 -5.07 -0.71
C LYS A 326 -11.45 -5.61 0.12
N ASP A 327 -11.21 -6.15 1.31
CA ASP A 327 -12.27 -6.68 2.19
C ASP A 327 -12.60 -5.71 3.34
N ARG A 328 -11.83 -4.62 3.48
CA ARG A 328 -11.94 -3.64 4.57
C ARG A 328 -13.06 -2.60 4.35
N TRP A 329 -13.50 -2.36 3.11
CA TRP A 329 -14.49 -1.32 2.81
C TRP A 329 -15.85 -1.53 3.51
N ARG A 330 -16.23 -2.78 3.80
CA ARG A 330 -17.49 -3.11 4.49
C ARG A 330 -17.59 -2.50 5.89
N GLN A 331 -16.45 -2.19 6.51
CA GLN A 331 -16.40 -1.54 7.83
C GLN A 331 -17.00 -0.13 7.77
N ALA A 332 -16.85 0.58 6.65
CA ALA A 332 -17.35 1.94 6.46
C ALA A 332 -18.88 2.04 6.35
N LEU A 333 -19.54 0.96 5.92
CA LEU A 333 -20.98 0.95 5.60
C LEU A 333 -21.89 1.36 6.75
N ASN A 334 -21.44 1.13 7.98
CA ASN A 334 -22.28 1.36 9.15
C ASN A 334 -21.83 2.59 9.94
N GLU A 335 -20.88 3.40 9.44
CA GLU A 335 -20.31 4.52 10.21
C GLU A 335 -21.21 5.76 10.26
N ALA A 336 -22.14 5.94 9.32
CA ALA A 336 -23.07 7.06 9.32
C ALA A 336 -24.43 6.68 8.74
N ASN A 337 -25.40 6.34 9.60
CA ASN A 337 -26.68 5.78 9.19
C ASN A 337 -27.54 6.74 8.34
N ARG A 338 -27.32 8.05 8.44
CA ARG A 338 -28.07 9.06 7.65
C ARG A 338 -27.56 9.20 6.21
N ILE A 339 -26.45 8.56 5.84
CA ILE A 339 -25.76 8.77 4.56
C ILE A 339 -25.76 7.47 3.76
N ASP A 340 -26.62 7.41 2.74
CA ASP A 340 -26.72 6.23 1.87
C ASP A 340 -25.55 6.13 0.88
N LYS A 341 -25.08 7.27 0.34
CA LYS A 341 -23.96 7.33 -0.61
C LYS A 341 -22.66 7.58 0.15
N ILE A 342 -21.89 6.51 0.35
CA ILE A 342 -20.63 6.54 1.10
C ILE A 342 -19.48 6.74 0.12
N HIS A 343 -18.70 7.80 0.29
CA HIS A 343 -17.47 7.95 -0.48
C HIS A 343 -16.33 7.19 0.22
N LEU A 344 -15.54 6.45 -0.55
CA LEU A 344 -14.39 5.71 -0.04
C LEU A 344 -13.14 6.14 -0.79
N PHE A 345 -12.25 6.86 -0.11
CA PHE A 345 -10.93 7.19 -0.62
C PHE A 345 -9.99 5.98 -0.54
N THR A 346 -9.31 5.65 -1.64
CA THR A 346 -8.31 4.58 -1.64
C THR A 346 -7.12 4.80 -2.56
N LEU A 347 -5.97 4.22 -2.19
CA LEU A 347 -4.76 4.16 -3.02
C LEU A 347 -4.57 2.78 -3.67
N GLN A 348 -5.55 1.88 -3.55
CA GLN A 348 -5.44 0.54 -4.12
C GLN A 348 -5.22 0.58 -5.63
N GLU A 349 -4.27 -0.22 -6.13
CA GLU A 349 -3.95 -0.34 -7.55
C GLU A 349 -4.96 -1.24 -8.28
N GLY A 350 -6.20 -0.78 -8.36
CA GLY A 350 -7.32 -1.45 -9.02
C GLY A 350 -8.19 -2.29 -8.09
N VAL A 351 -9.37 -2.63 -8.59
CA VAL A 351 -10.31 -3.63 -8.04
C VAL A 351 -10.83 -4.48 -9.20
N SER A 352 -11.35 -5.67 -8.94
CA SER A 352 -12.07 -6.44 -9.95
C SER A 352 -13.41 -5.76 -10.29
N VAL A 353 -13.97 -6.06 -11.47
CA VAL A 353 -15.30 -5.56 -11.87
C VAL A 353 -16.37 -6.04 -10.89
N ASN A 354 -16.24 -7.28 -10.40
CA ASN A 354 -17.18 -7.85 -9.44
C ASN A 354 -17.06 -7.18 -8.07
N GLN A 355 -15.84 -6.97 -7.57
CA GLN A 355 -15.59 -6.20 -6.34
C GLN A 355 -16.16 -4.78 -6.42
N PHE A 356 -15.99 -4.11 -7.56
CA PHE A 356 -16.56 -2.78 -7.78
C PHE A 356 -18.09 -2.81 -7.79
N GLN A 357 -18.70 -3.82 -8.41
CA GLN A 357 -20.15 -3.97 -8.41
C GLN A 357 -20.68 -4.21 -6.99
N GLU A 358 -20.03 -5.04 -6.18
CA GLU A 358 -20.40 -5.25 -4.78
C GLU A 358 -20.35 -3.94 -3.97
N MET A 359 -19.31 -3.12 -4.19
CA MET A 359 -19.20 -1.80 -3.56
C MET A 359 -20.35 -0.89 -4.00
N LYS A 360 -20.63 -0.83 -5.30
CA LYS A 360 -21.70 0.00 -5.87
C LYS A 360 -23.08 -0.41 -5.37
N ASP A 361 -23.36 -1.71 -5.32
CA ASP A 361 -24.63 -2.27 -4.82
C ASP A 361 -24.84 -1.94 -3.34
N ALA A 362 -23.75 -1.77 -2.58
CA ALA A 362 -23.76 -1.35 -1.19
C ALA A 362 -23.73 0.18 -0.99
N GLY A 363 -23.88 0.98 -2.06
CA GLY A 363 -23.89 2.45 -1.97
C GLY A 363 -22.53 3.11 -1.86
N VAL A 364 -21.44 2.38 -2.10
CA VAL A 364 -20.07 2.91 -2.02
C VAL A 364 -19.63 3.51 -3.36
N GLN A 365 -19.15 4.75 -3.30
CA GLN A 365 -18.56 5.49 -4.40
C GLN A 365 -17.05 5.64 -4.18
N LEU A 366 -16.25 5.06 -5.08
CA LEU A 366 -14.79 5.15 -4.97
C LEU A 366 -14.28 6.55 -5.35
N VAL A 367 -13.43 7.09 -4.47
CA VAL A 367 -12.60 8.28 -4.71
C VAL A 367 -11.15 7.82 -4.81
N VAL A 368 -10.52 8.03 -5.96
CA VAL A 368 -9.18 7.50 -6.27
C VAL A 368 -8.38 8.60 -6.96
N PRO A 369 -7.11 8.84 -6.57
CA PRO A 369 -6.25 9.78 -7.28
C PRO A 369 -6.21 9.50 -8.79
N LYS A 370 -6.42 10.53 -9.61
CA LYS A 370 -6.48 10.43 -11.08
C LYS A 370 -5.33 9.62 -11.70
N PRO A 371 -4.06 9.76 -11.26
CA PRO A 371 -2.95 8.95 -11.78
C PRO A 371 -3.10 7.44 -11.59
N LEU A 372 -3.91 7.00 -10.61
CA LEU A 372 -4.16 5.59 -10.30
C LEU A 372 -5.35 5.01 -11.08
N HIS A 373 -6.20 5.82 -11.72
CA HIS A 373 -7.36 5.33 -12.49
C HIS A 373 -6.95 4.31 -13.57
N LYS A 374 -5.77 4.51 -14.20
CA LYS A 374 -5.22 3.58 -15.21
C LYS A 374 -4.94 2.17 -14.66
N LYS A 375 -4.89 1.99 -13.34
CA LYS A 375 -4.70 0.68 -12.67
C LYS A 375 -6.01 -0.10 -12.52
N TYR A 376 -7.15 0.54 -12.76
CA TYR A 376 -8.47 -0.06 -12.70
C TYR A 376 -8.85 -0.64 -14.09
N PRO A 377 -9.73 -1.67 -14.15
CA PRO A 377 -10.31 -2.15 -15.40
C PRO A 377 -10.98 -1.02 -16.20
N GLU A 378 -10.80 -1.01 -17.52
CA GLU A 378 -11.35 0.05 -18.40
C GLU A 378 -12.85 0.25 -18.24
N SER A 379 -13.60 -0.85 -18.06
CA SER A 379 -15.06 -0.83 -17.93
C SER A 379 -15.59 -0.10 -16.69
N ILE A 380 -14.74 0.20 -15.69
CA ILE A 380 -15.17 0.89 -14.45
C ILE A 380 -14.50 2.26 -14.26
N ARG A 381 -13.52 2.64 -15.10
CA ARG A 381 -12.73 3.87 -14.89
C ARG A 381 -13.57 5.13 -14.90
N ASP A 382 -14.60 5.17 -15.75
CA ASP A 382 -15.47 6.35 -15.91
C ASP A 382 -16.41 6.56 -14.72
N GLU A 383 -16.56 5.55 -13.85
CA GLU A 383 -17.38 5.62 -12.64
C GLU A 383 -16.56 6.00 -11.39
N LEU A 384 -15.24 6.13 -11.52
CA LEU A 384 -14.37 6.57 -10.42
C LEU A 384 -14.41 8.10 -10.28
N ILE A 385 -14.45 8.59 -9.04
CA ILE A 385 -14.33 10.02 -8.74
C ILE A 385 -12.85 10.31 -8.44
N SER A 386 -12.29 11.37 -9.04
CA SER A 386 -10.95 11.86 -8.67
C SER A 386 -10.99 12.64 -7.35
N LEU A 387 -9.85 12.86 -6.70
CA LEU A 387 -9.83 13.67 -5.48
C LEU A 387 -10.28 15.11 -5.77
N ASP A 388 -9.83 15.68 -6.88
CA ASP A 388 -10.29 17.00 -7.32
C ASP A 388 -11.81 17.02 -7.57
N ASP A 389 -12.35 16.06 -8.34
CA ASP A 389 -13.80 15.99 -8.61
C ASP A 389 -14.62 15.88 -7.32
N PHE A 390 -14.15 15.09 -6.35
CA PHE A 390 -14.78 15.00 -5.03
C PHE A 390 -14.79 16.38 -4.34
N ILE A 391 -13.65 17.07 -4.28
CA ILE A 391 -13.55 18.40 -3.67
C ILE A 391 -14.51 19.39 -4.34
N GLN A 392 -14.60 19.39 -5.68
CA GLN A 392 -15.52 20.27 -6.40
C GLN A 392 -16.99 19.89 -6.16
N GLU A 393 -17.34 18.60 -6.09
CA GLU A 393 -18.69 18.14 -5.74
C GLU A 393 -19.09 18.69 -4.38
N ILE A 394 -18.24 18.52 -3.36
CA ILE A 394 -18.53 18.94 -2.00
C ILE A 394 -18.71 20.47 -1.91
N LYS A 395 -17.81 21.25 -2.51
CA LYS A 395 -17.94 22.70 -2.56
C LYS A 395 -19.23 23.15 -3.23
N LYS A 396 -19.66 22.49 -4.30
CA LYS A 396 -20.90 22.85 -5.00
C LYS A 396 -22.15 22.63 -4.12
N ILE A 397 -22.09 21.69 -3.18
CA ILE A 397 -23.19 21.41 -2.25
C ILE A 397 -23.28 22.48 -1.15
N TYR A 398 -22.13 22.94 -0.62
CA TYR A 398 -22.08 23.80 0.58
C TYR A 398 -21.70 25.26 0.35
N ASN A 399 -20.98 25.60 -0.72
CA ASN A 399 -20.53 26.96 -1.03
C ASN A 399 -21.49 27.73 -1.96
N ASN A 400 -22.77 27.34 -2.02
CA ASN A 400 -23.83 28.05 -2.74
C ASN A 400 -24.70 28.87 -1.79
#